data_AF-A0A820S136-F1
#
_entry.id   AF-A0A820S136-F1
#
_cell.length_a   1.000
_cell.length_b   1.000
_cell.length_c   1.000
_cell.angle_alpha   90.00
_cell.angle_beta   90.00
_cell.angle_gamma   90.00
#
_symmetry.space_group_name_H-M   'P 1'
#
loop_
_entity.id
_entity.type
_entity.pdbx_description
1 polymer ?
#
loop_
_entity_poly.entity_id
_entity_poly.type
_entity_poly.pdbx_seq_one_letter_code
_entity_poly.pdbx_strand_id
1 'polypeptide(L)'
;EGFRRVDFDYIVGAARLAKQAGCKHFHLLSSQGANSQSLFLYTKVKGQTETALTQMSFERLSIYRPAMLMVDRVENRAFESFAQTIVR
;
A
#
# COMPACT_ATOMS: atom_id res chain seq x y z
N GLU A 1 9.92 11.89 5.95
CA GLU A 1 10.08 10.69 6.81
C GLU A 1 8.76 10.02 7.19
N GLY A 2 7.74 10.78 7.61
CA GLY A 2 6.46 10.23 8.09
C GLY A 2 5.74 9.26 7.15
N PHE A 3 5.75 9.50 5.84
CA PHE A 3 5.09 8.60 4.88
C PHE A 3 5.66 7.18 4.93
N ARG A 4 6.99 7.01 4.91
CA ARG A 4 7.61 5.68 5.01
C ARG A 4 7.28 5.01 6.34
N ARG A 5 7.29 5.78 7.44
CA ARG A 5 6.98 5.26 8.77
C ARG A 5 5.58 4.64 8.83
N VAL A 6 4.61 5.30 8.19
CA VAL A 6 3.23 4.82 8.13
C VAL A 6 3.10 3.67 7.11
N ASP A 7 3.50 3.90 5.86
CA ASP A 7 3.21 2.98 4.75
C ASP A 7 4.16 1.80 4.64
N PHE A 8 5.27 1.78 5.40
CA PHE A 8 6.19 0.64 5.46
C PHE A 8 6.38 0.16 6.90
N ASP A 9 6.93 1.00 7.79
CA ASP A 9 7.39 0.51 9.11
C ASP A 9 6.21 -0.01 9.96
N TYR A 10 5.11 0.73 10.02
CA TYR A 10 3.93 0.33 10.79
C TYR A 10 3.23 -0.88 10.17
N ILE A 11 3.11 -0.94 8.85
CA ILE A 11 2.49 -2.08 8.16
C ILE A 11 3.31 -3.35 8.38
N VAL A 12 4.62 -3.30 8.18
CA VAL A 12 5.54 -4.43 8.38
C VAL A 12 5.56 -4.85 9.85
N GLY A 13 5.56 -3.90 10.78
CA GLY A 13 5.46 -4.16 12.21
C GLY A 13 4.16 -4.86 12.59
N ALA A 14 3.02 -4.34 12.12
CA ALA A 14 1.70 -4.93 12.36
C ALA A 14 1.58 -6.34 11.76
N ALA A 15 2.08 -6.56 10.54
CA ALA A 15 2.10 -7.87 9.92
C ALA A 15 2.94 -8.88 10.71
N ARG A 16 4.10 -8.47 11.23
CA ARG A 16 4.93 -9.34 12.08
C ARG A 16 4.18 -9.76 13.34
N LEU A 17 3.54 -8.81 14.03
CA LEU A 17 2.75 -9.09 15.23
C LEU A 17 1.55 -10.01 14.90
N ALA A 18 0.84 -9.73 13.81
CA ALA A 18 -0.27 -10.56 13.35
C ALA A 18 0.19 -11.99 13.06
N LYS A 19 1.32 -12.18 12.39
CA LYS A 19 1.88 -13.51 12.12
C LYS A 19 2.25 -14.25 13.41
N GLN A 20 2.88 -13.56 14.37
CA GLN A 20 3.20 -14.12 15.69
C GLN A 20 1.94 -14.54 16.46
N ALA A 21 0.84 -13.81 16.28
CA ALA A 21 -0.46 -14.14 16.85
C ALA A 21 -1.22 -15.27 16.09
N GLY A 22 -0.60 -15.89 15.09
CA GLY A 22 -1.19 -17.00 14.33
C GLY A 22 -2.07 -16.58 13.15
N CYS A 23 -1.98 -15.33 12.68
CA CYS A 23 -2.65 -14.90 11.46
C CYS A 23 -2.14 -15.71 10.26
N LYS A 24 -3.05 -16.40 9.59
CA LYS A 24 -2.76 -17.24 8.41
C LYS A 24 -2.85 -16.46 7.11
N HIS A 25 -3.86 -15.60 6.98
CA HIS A 25 -4.13 -14.83 5.78
C HIS A 25 -4.03 -13.33 6.06
N PHE A 26 -3.01 -12.69 5.50
CA PHE A 26 -2.83 -11.24 5.60
C PHE A 26 -3.26 -10.55 4.30
N HIS A 27 -3.97 -9.42 4.44
CA HIS A 27 -4.46 -8.64 3.31
C HIS A 27 -3.77 -7.28 3.31
N LEU A 28 -3.19 -6.90 2.17
CA LEU A 28 -2.57 -5.59 1.97
C LEU A 28 -3.31 -4.83 0.87
N LEU A 29 -3.79 -3.64 1.21
CA LEU A 29 -4.20 -2.66 0.21
C LEU A 29 -2.99 -1.80 -0.20
N SER A 30 -2.50 -2.06 -1.40
CA SER A 30 -1.40 -1.35 -2.04
C SER A 30 -1.95 -0.34 -3.05
N SER A 31 -1.24 -0.13 -4.16
CA SER A 31 -1.65 0.79 -5.23
C SER A 31 -1.20 0.29 -6.59
N GLN A 32 -1.89 0.76 -7.63
CA GLN A 32 -1.40 0.66 -9.00
C GLN A 32 0.00 1.29 -9.10
N GLY A 33 0.88 0.68 -9.90
CA GLY A 33 2.24 1.15 -10.10
C GLY A 33 3.22 0.92 -8.94
N ALA A 34 2.79 0.25 -7.86
CA ALA A 34 3.68 -0.15 -6.77
C ALA A 34 4.90 -0.95 -7.31
N ASN A 35 6.10 -0.42 -7.06
CA ASN A 35 7.35 -0.99 -7.56
C ASN A 35 8.49 -0.55 -6.64
N SER A 36 9.18 -1.49 -5.99
CA SER A 36 10.26 -1.23 -5.02
C SER A 36 11.47 -0.50 -5.63
N GLN A 37 11.62 -0.54 -6.95
CA GLN A 37 12.67 0.14 -7.72
C GLN A 37 12.23 1.50 -8.28
N SER A 38 11.00 1.96 -8.02
CA SER A 38 10.52 3.24 -8.55
C SER A 38 11.34 4.42 -8.03
N LEU A 39 11.45 5.47 -8.85
CA LEU A 39 12.03 6.75 -8.45
C LEU A 39 11.03 7.61 -7.65
N PHE A 40 9.73 7.34 -7.76
CA PHE A 40 8.69 8.08 -7.04
C PHE A 40 8.45 7.48 -5.66
N LEU A 41 8.48 8.32 -4.62
CA LEU A 41 8.43 7.89 -3.22
C LEU A 41 7.21 7.00 -2.91
N TYR A 42 6.02 7.38 -3.37
CA TYR A 42 4.76 6.68 -3.08
C TYR A 42 4.80 5.22 -3.58
N THR A 43 4.99 5.03 -4.88
CA THR A 43 5.03 3.71 -5.54
C THR A 43 6.24 2.89 -5.09
N LYS A 44 7.37 3.56 -4.78
CA LYS A 44 8.56 2.92 -4.20
C LYS A 44 8.26 2.29 -2.86
N VAL A 45 7.71 3.07 -1.92
CA VAL A 45 7.41 2.60 -0.56
C VAL A 45 6.34 1.52 -0.58
N LYS A 46 5.27 1.68 -1.39
CA LYS A 46 4.26 0.63 -1.59
C LYS A 46 4.88 -0.68 -2.09
N GLY A 47 5.72 -0.63 -3.13
CA GLY A 47 6.39 -1.83 -3.66
C GLY A 47 7.40 -2.46 -2.70
N GLN A 48 8.12 -1.64 -1.91
CA GLN A 48 8.99 -2.15 -0.85
C GLN A 48 8.20 -2.88 0.23
N THR A 49 7.02 -2.38 0.60
CA THR A 49 6.13 -3.00 1.59
C THR A 49 5.60 -4.32 1.11
N GLU A 50 5.15 -4.40 -0.15
CA GLU A 50 4.73 -5.66 -0.78
C GLU A 50 5.86 -6.70 -0.78
N THR A 51 7.09 -6.27 -1.11
CA THR A 51 8.28 -7.15 -1.10
C THR A 51 8.53 -7.69 0.30
N ALA A 52 8.52 -6.82 1.31
CA ALA A 52 8.75 -7.21 2.70
C ALA A 52 7.68 -8.19 3.21
N LEU A 53 6.39 -7.94 2.93
CA LEU A 53 5.30 -8.83 3.34
C LEU A 53 5.34 -10.18 2.61
N THR A 54 5.75 -10.19 1.34
CA THR A 54 5.93 -11.45 0.57
C THR A 54 7.01 -12.33 1.21
N GLN A 55 8.11 -11.73 1.66
CA GLN A 55 9.19 -12.42 2.36
C GLN A 55 8.79 -12.95 3.75
N MET A 56 7.70 -12.45 4.33
CA MET A 56 7.20 -12.98 5.60
C MET A 56 6.55 -14.34 5.46
N SER A 57 6.20 -14.80 4.26
CA SER A 57 5.63 -16.14 4.03
C SER A 57 4.43 -16.47 4.92
N PHE A 58 3.41 -15.63 4.91
CA PHE A 58 2.08 -16.01 5.43
C PHE A 58 1.57 -17.24 4.68
N GLU A 59 0.69 -18.03 5.32
CA GLU A 59 0.01 -19.13 4.62
C GLU A 59 -0.73 -18.61 3.37
N ARG A 60 -1.30 -17.41 3.49
CA ARG A 60 -1.79 -16.65 2.35
C ARG A 60 -1.52 -15.17 2.52
N LEU A 61 -1.06 -14.52 1.44
CA LEU A 61 -0.95 -13.07 1.34
C LEU A 61 -1.77 -12.63 0.12
N SER A 62 -2.68 -11.67 0.32
CA SER A 62 -3.44 -11.07 -0.78
C SER A 62 -3.11 -9.58 -0.87
N ILE A 63 -2.58 -9.17 -2.02
CA ILE A 63 -2.19 -7.79 -2.30
C ILE A 63 -3.14 -7.23 -3.35
N TYR A 64 -3.82 -6.15 -3.01
CA TYR A 64 -4.73 -5.44 -3.91
C TYR A 64 -4.05 -4.17 -4.40
N ARG A 65 -4.01 -3.97 -5.72
CA ARG A 65 -3.39 -2.79 -6.36
C ARG A 65 -4.44 -1.97 -7.12
N PRO A 66 -5.37 -1.29 -6.42
CA PRO A 66 -6.33 -0.44 -7.08
C PRO A 66 -5.65 0.76 -7.73
N ALA A 67 -6.26 1.26 -8.81
CA ALA A 67 -5.96 2.59 -9.34
C ALA A 67 -6.53 3.68 -8.40
N MET A 68 -6.78 4.87 -8.92
CA MET A 68 -7.41 5.94 -8.16
C MET A 68 -8.80 5.51 -7.65
N LEU A 69 -9.04 5.67 -6.35
CA LEU A 69 -10.34 5.39 -5.74
C LEU A 69 -11.29 6.57 -6.04
N MET A 70 -12.28 6.33 -6.90
CA MET A 70 -13.32 7.31 -7.23
C MET A 70 -14.37 7.28 -6.11
N VAL A 71 -14.37 8.29 -5.24
CA VAL A 71 -15.36 8.43 -4.16
C VAL A 71 -15.81 9.88 -4.09
N ASP A 72 -17.11 10.10 -3.92
CA ASP A 72 -17.66 11.41 -3.62
C ASP A 72 -17.17 11.85 -2.23
N ARG A 73 -16.24 12.80 -2.19
CA ARG A 73 -15.65 13.32 -0.95
C ARG A 73 -16.03 14.77 -0.75
N VAL A 74 -16.25 15.15 0.51
CA VAL A 74 -16.44 16.53 0.94
C VAL A 74 -15.11 17.31 0.97
N GLU A 75 -13.99 16.61 1.17
CA GLU A 75 -12.65 17.20 1.22
C GLU A 75 -12.07 17.42 -0.19
N ASN A 76 -11.57 18.63 -0.44
CA ASN A 76 -10.87 18.96 -1.68
C ASN A 76 -9.44 18.41 -1.67
N ARG A 77 -9.19 17.36 -2.46
CA ARG A 77 -7.85 16.86 -2.77
C ARG A 77 -7.52 17.21 -4.21
N ALA A 78 -7.00 18.42 -4.42
CA ALA A 78 -6.78 18.98 -5.77
C ALA A 78 -5.98 18.07 -6.72
N PHE A 79 -5.00 17.32 -6.21
CA PHE A 79 -4.26 16.32 -6.99
C PHE A 79 -5.10 15.10 -7.37
N GLU A 80 -6.04 14.70 -6.52
CA GLU A 80 -7.00 13.64 -6.80
C GLU A 80 -7.96 14.11 -7.90
N SER A 81 -8.56 15.30 -7.78
CA SER A 81 -9.46 15.88 -8.80
C SER A 81 -8.80 16.04 -10.18
N PHE A 82 -7.52 16.43 -10.24
CA PHE A 82 -6.80 16.55 -11.50
C PHE A 82 -6.59 15.18 -12.17
N ALA A 83 -6.15 14.17 -11.41
CA ALA A 83 -5.98 12.83 -11.94
C ALA A 83 -7.32 12.13 -12.26
N GLN A 84 -8.39 12.40 -11.52
CA GLN A 84 -9.75 11.96 -11.86
C GLN A 84 -10.20 12.50 -13.23
N THR A 85 -9.80 13.73 -13.57
CA THR A 85 -10.16 14.36 -14.85
C THR A 85 -9.40 13.75 -16.04
N ILE A 86 -8.17 13.27 -15.83
CA ILE A 86 -7.35 12.63 -16.88
C ILE A 86 -7.75 11.17 -17.13
N VAL A 87 -8.27 10.49 -16.10
CA VAL A 87 -8.71 9.08 -16.20
C VAL A 87 -10.12 8.94 -16.81
N ARG A 88 -10.84 10.05 -16.97
CA ARG A 88 -12.17 10.10 -17.59
C ARG A 88 -12.10 10.20 -19.10
#